data_AF-A0A653MPV4-F1
#
_entry.id   AF-A0A653MPV4-F1
#
_cell.length_a   1.000
_cell.length_b   1.000
_cell.length_c   1.000
_cell.angle_alpha   90.00
_cell.angle_beta   90.00
_cell.angle_gamma   90.00
#
_symmetry.space_group_name_H-M   'P 1'
#
loop_
_entity.id
_entity.type
_entity.pdbx_description
1 polymer ?
#
loop_
_entity_poly.entity_id
_entity_poly.type
_entity_poly.pdbx_seq_one_letter_code
_entity_poly.pdbx_strand_id
1 'polypeptide(L)' 'MTNEQMIEAILDKMNIINRSAIKAEEYNAADPSAVKEIYEYVMTRSSLSLSEVDGIVEELGQLT' A
#
# COMPACT_ATOMS: atom_id res chain seq x y z
N MET A 1 -10.27 5.01 -8.47
CA MET A 1 -9.49 3.77 -8.31
C MET A 1 -10.19 2.91 -7.27
N THR A 2 -10.19 1.60 -7.42
CA THR A 2 -10.60 0.65 -6.37
C THR A 2 -9.47 0.51 -5.33
N ASN A 3 -9.77 -0.09 -4.18
CA ASN A 3 -8.75 -0.40 -3.16
C ASN A 3 -7.63 -1.26 -3.76
N GLU A 4 -7.99 -2.33 -4.47
CA GLU A 4 -7.05 -3.19 -5.18
C GLU A 4 -6.11 -2.39 -6.11
N GLN A 5 -6.66 -1.49 -6.93
CA GLN A 5 -5.85 -0.63 -7.80
C GLN A 5 -4.91 0.32 -7.03
N MET A 6 -5.34 0.82 -5.87
CA MET A 6 -4.50 1.67 -5.02
C MET A 6 -3.37 0.87 -4.37
N ILE A 7 -3.65 -0.36 -3.90
CA ILE A 7 -2.63 -1.24 -3.33
C ILE A 7 -1.59 -1.64 -4.39
N GLU A 8 -2.02 -2.04 -5.59
CA GLU A 8 -1.08 -2.34 -6.68
C GLU A 8 -0.14 -1.16 -6.98
N ALA A 9 -0.70 0.05 -7.05
CA ALA A 9 0.10 1.25 -7.27
C ALA A 9 1.10 1.51 -6.12
N ILE A 10 0.68 1.33 -4.87
CA ILE A 10 1.56 1.43 -3.69
C ILE A 10 2.72 0.43 -3.79
N LEU A 11 2.42 -0.84 -4.08
CA LEU A 11 3.42 -1.91 -4.21
C LEU A 11 4.41 -1.65 -5.36
N ASP A 12 3.91 -1.14 -6.50
CA ASP A 12 4.73 -0.70 -7.61
C ASP A 12 5.69 0.41 -7.19
N LYS A 13 5.19 1.45 -6.51
CA LYS A 13 5.97 2.62 -6.07
C LYS A 13 7.04 2.27 -5.06
N MET A 14 6.75 1.35 -4.14
CA MET A 14 7.69 0.85 -3.14
C MET A 14 8.73 -0.11 -3.73
N ASN A 15 8.55 -0.54 -4.98
CA ASN A 15 9.40 -1.53 -5.66
C ASN A 15 9.65 -2.78 -4.81
N ILE A 16 8.61 -3.24 -4.09
CA ILE A 16 8.74 -4.40 -3.21
C ILE A 16 8.98 -5.63 -4.09
N ILE A 17 10.20 -6.16 -4.00
CA ILE A 17 10.64 -7.35 -4.76
C ILE A 17 9.81 -8.57 -4.35
N ASN A 18 9.25 -8.57 -3.15
CA ASN A 18 8.49 -9.68 -2.58
C ASN A 18 6.99 -9.37 -2.46
N ARG A 19 6.34 -9.11 -3.61
CA ARG A 19 4.87 -8.89 -3.72
C ARG A 19 4.01 -10.04 -3.19
N SER A 20 4.61 -11.17 -2.87
CA SER A 20 3.94 -12.35 -2.34
C SER A 20 3.32 -12.15 -0.96
N ALA A 21 3.77 -11.15 -0.19
CA ALA A 21 3.28 -10.86 1.16
C ALA A 21 1.98 -10.02 1.19
N ILE A 22 1.71 -9.23 0.15
CA ILE A 22 0.55 -8.35 0.08
C ILE A 22 -0.21 -8.65 -1.21
N LYS A 23 -1.43 -9.18 -1.08
CA LYS A 23 -2.32 -9.39 -2.22
C LYS A 23 -3.35 -8.27 -2.27
N ALA A 24 -3.31 -7.46 -3.31
CA ALA A 24 -4.22 -6.33 -3.47
C ALA A 24 -5.71 -6.72 -3.42
N GLU A 25 -6.02 -7.95 -3.87
CA GLU A 25 -7.36 -8.55 -3.86
C GLU A 25 -7.98 -8.61 -2.44
N GLU A 26 -7.15 -8.79 -1.41
CA GLU A 26 -7.60 -8.93 -0.01
C GLU A 26 -8.15 -7.61 0.56
N TYR A 27 -7.83 -6.49 -0.08
CA TYR A 27 -8.23 -5.15 0.35
C TYR A 27 -9.56 -4.68 -0.25
N ASN A 28 -10.22 -5.52 -1.06
CA ASN A 28 -11.49 -5.16 -1.70
C ASN A 28 -12.61 -4.82 -0.68
N ALA A 29 -12.54 -5.38 0.52
CA ALA A 29 -13.47 -5.10 1.62
C ALA A 29 -12.94 -4.10 2.66
N ALA A 30 -11.69 -3.65 2.55
CA ALA A 30 -11.07 -2.69 3.47
C ALA A 30 -11.75 -1.32 3.38
N ASP A 31 -11.62 -0.50 4.43
CA ASP A 31 -12.12 0.88 4.42
C ASP A 31 -11.46 1.67 3.27
N PRO A 32 -12.24 2.13 2.27
CA PRO A 32 -11.69 2.88 1.15
C PRO A 32 -10.97 4.18 1.55
N SER A 33 -11.36 4.78 2.68
CA SER A 33 -10.77 6.02 3.17
C SER A 33 -9.36 5.77 3.71
N ALA A 34 -9.18 4.68 4.48
CA ALA A 34 -7.88 4.28 5.02
C ALA A 34 -6.90 3.89 3.92
N VAL A 35 -7.33 3.08 2.95
CA VAL A 35 -6.49 2.71 1.80
C VAL A 35 -6.07 3.95 1.00
N LYS A 36 -7.01 4.89 0.81
CA LYS A 36 -6.75 6.13 0.07
C LYS A 36 -5.74 7.03 0.78
N GLU A 37 -5.77 7.12 2.11
CA GLU A 37 -4.82 7.92 2.90
C GLU A 37 -3.37 7.43 2.69
N ILE A 38 -3.15 6.11 2.81
CA ILE A 38 -1.84 5.49 2.58
C ILE A 38 -1.40 5.69 1.13
N TYR A 39 -2.31 5.52 0.17
CA TYR A 39 -2.02 5.76 -1.25
C TYR A 39 -1.55 7.19 -1.51
N GLU A 40 -2.29 8.19 -1.02
CA GLU A 40 -1.93 9.59 -1.21
C GLU A 40 -0.58 9.91 -0.57
N TYR A 41 -0.32 9.40 0.64
CA TYR A 41 0.97 9.53 1.29
C TYR A 41 2.10 8.97 0.42
N VAL A 42 1.99 7.71 -0.04
CA VAL A 42 3.02 7.04 -0.84
C VAL A 42 3.28 7.74 -2.17
N MET A 43 2.22 8.19 -2.85
CA MET A 43 2.33 8.81 -4.18
C MET A 43 2.96 10.20 -4.15
N THR A 44 2.81 10.95 -3.05
CA THR A 44 3.44 12.27 -2.90
C THR A 44 4.95 12.20 -2.64
N ARG A 45 5.48 11.03 -2.27
CA ARG A 45 6.90 10.85 -1.98
C ARG A 45 7.71 10.66 -3.27
N SER A 46 8.81 11.39 -3.38
CA SER A 46 9.78 11.20 -4.47
C SER A 46 10.52 9.86 -4.32
N SER A 47 10.86 9.51 -3.09
CA SER A 47 11.50 8.25 -2.68
C SER A 47 11.04 7.89 -1.27
N LEU A 48 11.03 6.59 -0.96
CA LEU A 48 10.77 6.07 0.39
C LEU A 48 12.05 5.45 0.95
N SER A 49 12.34 5.72 2.21
CA SER A 49 13.37 5.01 2.97
C SER A 49 12.88 3.60 3.35
N LEU A 50 13.82 2.72 3.72
CA LEU A 50 13.48 1.37 4.15
C LEU A 50 12.52 1.35 5.36
N SER A 51 12.73 2.23 6.34
CA SER A 51 11.86 2.34 7.51
C SER A 51 10.46 2.83 7.17
N GLU A 52 10.31 3.73 6.19
CA GLU A 52 8.99 4.15 5.72
C GLU A 52 8.28 2.99 5.01
N VAL A 53 9.01 2.23 4.20
CA VAL A 53 8.50 1.03 3.53
C VAL A 53 7.98 0.01 4.55
N ASP A 54 8.77 -0.29 5.59
CA ASP A 54 8.39 -1.24 6.64
C ASP A 54 7.13 -0.77 7.40
N GLY A 55 7.05 0.53 7.74
CA GLY A 55 5.87 1.09 8.41
C GLY A 55 4.60 1.04 7.56
N ILE A 56 4.71 1.32 6.26
CA ILE A 56 3.59 1.22 5.32
C ILE A 56 3.10 -0.23 5.22
N VAL A 57 4.02 -1.20 5.16
CA VAL A 57 3.67 -2.64 5.11
C VAL A 57 2.91 -3.05 6.38
N GLU A 58 3.35 -2.60 7.55
CA GLU A 58 2.66 -2.88 8.82
C GLU A 58 1.26 -2.26 8.84
N GLU A 59 1.12 -1.01 8.41
CA GLU A 59 -0.17 -0.31 8.35
C GLU A 59 -1.15 -0.99 7.39
N LEU A 60 -0.68 -1.38 6.19
CA LEU A 60 -1.47 -2.14 5.23
C LEU A 60 -1.92 -3.49 5.81
N GLY A 61 -1.04 -4.19 6.52
CA GLY A 61 -1.37 -5.47 7.17
C GLY A 61 -2.46 -5.38 8.25
N GLN A 62 -2.79 -4.18 8.73
CA GLN A 62 -3.89 -3.95 9.68
C GLN A 62 -5.24 -3.73 9.00
N LEU A 63 -5.28 -3.61 7.66
CA LEU A 63 -6.49 -3.33 6.88
C LEU A 63 -7.16 -4.59 6.29
N THR A 64 -6.57 -5.78 6.47
CA THR A 64 -7.06 -7.06 5.92
C THR A 64 -7.66 -8.00 6.96
#